data_AF-A0A3M2C8K3-F1
#
_entry.id   AF-A0A3M2C8K3-F1
#
_cell.length_a   1.000
_cell.length_b   1.000
_cell.length_c   1.000
_cell.angle_alpha   90.00
_cell.angle_beta   90.00
_cell.angle_gamma   90.00
#
_symmetry.space_group_name_H-M   'P 1'
#
loop_
_entity.id
_entity.type
_entity.pdbx_description
1 polymer ?
#
loop_
_entity_poly.entity_id
_entity_poly.type
_entity_poly.pdbx_seq_one_letter_code
_entity_poly.pdbx_strand_id
1 'polypeptide(L)'
;MAKARMTNHLAPRVPRLVSQAVSSNAPVRHAFTILELFAAIAVVALLLALLLPALTSARRTARFSTSLANHRSVLQTLAAYSADNADTHPYLVAGDLDGLSPSPRPIGPHRGLSPRDQVRYWATAAVRHSPELRAVLYPEREHWPAFRDRDDGAGVTGGSFIATATMFAAPEYFSETTPPAPSHLRPTRTAEIAFPAAKMLVYDWSSVWLNRQRDIDADTNLRQTYGFADASAIVAKDLTGPFVERSTVFFTAPGHTTTDGLRGRDR
;
A
#
# COMPACT_ATOMS: atom_id res chain seq x y z
N MET A 1 -88.61 -46.46 -92.50
CA MET A 1 -87.63 -45.37 -92.54
C MET A 1 -87.68 -44.59 -91.23
N ALA A 2 -86.65 -44.67 -90.39
CA ALA A 2 -86.25 -43.67 -89.38
C ALA A 2 -85.00 -44.22 -88.65
N LYS A 3 -83.81 -43.75 -89.04
CA LYS A 3 -82.52 -44.12 -88.42
C LYS A 3 -82.19 -43.14 -87.29
N ALA A 4 -81.83 -43.69 -86.14
CA ALA A 4 -81.50 -42.99 -84.91
C ALA A 4 -80.21 -42.14 -85.03
N ARG A 5 -80.23 -41.00 -84.33
CA ARG A 5 -79.20 -39.95 -84.30
C ARG A 5 -78.30 -40.18 -83.08
N MET A 6 -77.05 -40.60 -83.28
CA MET A 6 -76.05 -40.70 -82.20
C MET A 6 -75.37 -39.33 -82.00
N THR A 7 -75.48 -38.80 -80.78
CA THR A 7 -74.83 -37.56 -80.33
C THR A 7 -73.48 -37.88 -79.69
N ASN A 8 -72.41 -37.27 -80.21
CA ASN A 8 -71.05 -37.35 -79.70
C ASN A 8 -70.90 -36.43 -78.47
N HIS A 9 -70.62 -36.99 -77.28
CA HIS A 9 -70.26 -36.21 -76.10
C HIS A 9 -68.73 -36.04 -76.01
N LEU A 10 -68.29 -34.78 -76.08
CA LEU A 10 -66.91 -34.35 -75.83
C LEU A 10 -66.57 -34.47 -74.34
N ALA A 11 -65.49 -35.19 -74.01
CA ALA A 11 -64.91 -35.21 -72.66
C ALA A 11 -64.01 -33.97 -72.43
N PRO A 12 -63.99 -33.37 -71.22
CA PRO A 12 -63.14 -32.22 -70.92
C PRO A 12 -61.68 -32.65 -70.70
N ARG A 13 -60.73 -31.94 -71.33
CA ARG A 13 -59.29 -32.10 -71.09
C ARG A 13 -58.90 -31.39 -69.80
N VAL A 14 -58.39 -32.14 -68.82
CA VAL A 14 -57.84 -31.59 -67.57
C VAL A 14 -56.45 -31.01 -67.85
N PRO A 15 -56.13 -29.78 -67.44
CA PRO A 15 -54.80 -29.20 -67.61
C PRO A 15 -53.79 -29.87 -66.67
N ARG A 16 -52.63 -30.25 -67.21
CA ARG A 16 -51.51 -30.85 -66.47
C ARG A 16 -50.81 -29.74 -65.66
N LEU A 17 -50.97 -29.72 -64.34
CA LEU A 17 -50.23 -28.83 -63.46
C LEU A 17 -48.76 -29.24 -63.45
N VAL A 18 -47.91 -28.43 -64.10
CA VAL A 18 -46.46 -28.53 -63.98
C VAL A 18 -46.09 -28.02 -62.60
N SER A 19 -45.74 -28.93 -61.68
CA SER A 19 -45.18 -28.60 -60.38
C SER A 19 -43.77 -28.02 -60.58
N GLN A 20 -43.64 -26.69 -60.57
CA GLN A 20 -42.34 -26.05 -60.43
C GLN A 20 -41.94 -26.10 -58.95
N ALA A 21 -40.99 -26.98 -58.63
CA ALA A 21 -40.37 -27.02 -57.31
C ALA A 21 -39.52 -25.75 -57.12
N VAL A 22 -39.99 -24.85 -56.25
CA VAL A 22 -39.20 -23.72 -55.76
C VAL A 22 -38.05 -24.29 -54.92
N SER A 23 -36.81 -24.13 -55.38
CA SER A 23 -35.61 -24.44 -54.62
C SER A 23 -35.48 -23.45 -53.46
N SER A 24 -35.92 -23.86 -52.26
CA SER A 24 -35.66 -23.14 -51.03
C SER A 24 -34.20 -23.37 -50.62
N ASN A 25 -33.33 -22.43 -50.99
CA ASN A 25 -31.95 -22.41 -50.50
C ASN A 25 -31.96 -21.91 -49.04
N ALA A 26 -32.40 -22.75 -48.12
CA ALA A 26 -32.35 -22.44 -46.69
C ALA A 26 -30.88 -22.36 -46.27
N PRO A 27 -30.41 -21.27 -45.65
CA PRO A 27 -29.03 -21.17 -45.21
C PRO A 27 -28.74 -22.30 -44.22
N VAL A 28 -27.74 -23.13 -44.56
CA VAL A 28 -27.28 -24.21 -43.69
C VAL A 28 -26.79 -23.56 -42.40
N ARG A 29 -27.55 -23.76 -41.31
CA ARG A 29 -27.12 -23.31 -39.99
C ARG A 29 -26.04 -24.26 -39.50
N HIS A 30 -24.79 -23.79 -39.49
CA HIS A 30 -23.69 -24.49 -38.86
C HIS A 30 -23.94 -24.55 -37.35
N ALA A 31 -24.21 -25.75 -36.83
CA ALA A 31 -24.29 -26.00 -35.40
C ALA A 31 -22.88 -26.24 -34.85
N PHE A 32 -22.58 -25.64 -33.70
CA PHE A 32 -21.29 -25.79 -33.04
C PHE A 32 -21.11 -27.23 -32.57
N THR A 33 -19.95 -27.82 -32.87
CA THR A 33 -19.64 -29.19 -32.44
C THR A 33 -19.14 -29.20 -31.00
N ILE A 34 -19.32 -30.33 -30.31
CA ILE A 34 -18.78 -30.53 -28.96
C ILE A 34 -17.24 -30.39 -28.96
N LEU A 35 -16.59 -30.85 -30.04
CA LEU A 35 -15.14 -30.77 -30.20
C LEU A 35 -14.64 -29.32 -30.27
N GLU A 36 -15.33 -28.44 -31.00
CA GLU A 36 -14.97 -27.00 -31.06
C GLU A 36 -15.13 -26.32 -29.69
N LEU A 37 -16.18 -26.66 -28.94
CA LEU A 37 -16.39 -26.14 -27.59
C LEU A 37 -15.27 -26.61 -26.64
N PHE A 38 -14.87 -27.87 -26.74
CA PHE A 38 -13.80 -28.43 -25.92
C PHE A 38 -12.45 -27.81 -26.25
N ALA A 39 -12.13 -27.65 -27.54
CA ALA A 39 -10.91 -26.99 -27.99
C ALA A 39 -10.85 -25.53 -27.51
N ALA A 40 -11.96 -24.79 -27.60
CA ALA A 40 -12.04 -23.41 -27.13
C ALA A 40 -11.79 -23.30 -25.61
N ILE A 41 -12.44 -24.15 -24.81
CA ILE A 41 -12.24 -24.17 -23.35
C ILE A 41 -10.80 -24.58 -23.01
N ALA A 42 -10.21 -25.55 -23.73
CA ALA A 42 -8.83 -25.97 -23.53
C ALA A 42 -7.84 -24.82 -23.77
N VAL A 43 -8.05 -24.04 -24.85
CA VAL A 43 -7.21 -22.86 -25.14
C VAL A 43 -7.40 -21.78 -24.08
N VAL A 44 -8.64 -21.47 -23.66
CA VAL A 44 -8.89 -20.48 -22.61
C VAL A 44 -8.28 -20.93 -21.27
N ALA A 45 -8.40 -22.20 -20.90
CA ALA A 45 -7.82 -22.75 -19.69
C ALA A 45 -6.28 -22.64 -19.71
N LEU A 46 -5.64 -22.94 -20.83
CA LEU A 46 -4.19 -22.77 -21.02
C LEU A 46 -3.76 -21.30 -20.89
N LEU A 47 -4.50 -20.38 -21.53
CA LEU A 47 -4.21 -18.95 -21.44
C LEU A 47 -4.35 -18.45 -19.99
N LEU A 48 -5.40 -18.86 -19.28
CA LEU A 48 -5.60 -18.50 -17.88
C LEU A 48 -4.51 -19.07 -16.97
N ALA A 49 -4.05 -20.31 -17.23
CA ALA A 49 -2.96 -20.94 -16.47
C ALA A 49 -1.66 -20.12 -16.56
N LEU A 50 -1.37 -19.50 -17.70
CA LEU A 50 -0.22 -18.62 -17.89
C LEU A 50 -0.48 -17.19 -17.36
N LEU A 51 -1.72 -16.71 -17.44
CA LEU A 51 -2.09 -15.34 -17.07
C LEU A 51 -2.15 -15.12 -15.55
N LEU A 52 -2.68 -16.07 -14.78
CA LEU A 52 -2.87 -15.91 -13.33
C LEU A 52 -1.55 -15.67 -12.56
N PRO A 53 -0.46 -16.43 -12.80
CA PRO A 53 0.82 -16.16 -12.17
C PRO A 53 1.41 -14.80 -12.58
N ALA A 54 1.30 -14.45 -13.87
CA ALA A 54 1.79 -13.17 -14.39
C ALA A 54 1.05 -11.98 -13.76
N LEU A 55 -0.27 -12.06 -13.66
CA LEU A 55 -1.11 -11.03 -13.03
C LEU A 55 -0.79 -10.88 -11.54
N THR A 56 -0.54 -11.99 -10.83
CA THR A 56 -0.16 -11.97 -9.42
C THR A 56 1.17 -11.24 -9.22
N SER A 57 2.17 -11.53 -10.06
CA SER A 57 3.47 -10.85 -10.04
C SER A 57 3.35 -9.35 -10.37
N ALA A 58 2.55 -9.01 -11.39
CA ALA A 58 2.30 -7.62 -11.78
C ALA A 58 1.63 -6.82 -10.66
N ARG A 59 0.60 -7.38 -10.01
CA ARG A 59 -0.05 -6.77 -8.84
C ARG A 59 0.92 -6.54 -7.68
N ARG A 60 1.80 -7.50 -7.39
CA ARG A 60 2.83 -7.34 -6.35
C ARG A 60 3.79 -6.20 -6.67
N THR A 61 4.22 -6.09 -7.93
CA THR A 61 5.10 -5.01 -8.41
C THR A 61 4.42 -3.64 -8.30
N ALA A 62 3.14 -3.56 -8.67
CA ALA A 62 2.36 -2.34 -8.50
C ALA A 62 2.31 -1.89 -7.02
N ARG A 63 2.05 -2.82 -6.09
CA ARG A 63 2.06 -2.52 -4.64
C ARG A 63 3.41 -2.03 -4.13
N PHE A 64 4.52 -2.63 -4.57
CA PHE A 64 5.86 -2.12 -4.24
C PHE A 64 6.04 -0.66 -4.71
N SER A 65 5.63 -0.36 -5.94
CA SER A 65 5.71 0.99 -6.50
C SER A 65 4.87 1.99 -5.70
N THR A 66 3.62 1.64 -5.37
CA THR A 66 2.73 2.46 -4.55
C THR A 66 3.30 2.70 -3.15
N SER A 67 3.78 1.66 -2.48
CA SER A 67 4.36 1.77 -1.13
C SER A 67 5.57 2.71 -1.12
N LEU A 68 6.46 2.58 -2.11
CA LEU A 68 7.62 3.47 -2.26
C LEU A 68 7.21 4.92 -2.58
N ALA A 69 6.21 5.12 -3.42
CA ALA A 69 5.70 6.46 -3.74
C ALA A 69 5.11 7.14 -2.49
N ASN A 70 4.33 6.39 -1.71
CA ASN A 70 3.75 6.86 -0.45
C ASN A 70 4.82 7.20 0.59
N HIS A 71 5.87 6.37 0.71
CA HIS A 71 7.02 6.69 1.54
C HIS A 71 7.68 8.01 1.13
N ARG A 72 7.91 8.23 -0.16
CA ARG A 72 8.47 9.50 -0.64
C ARG A 72 7.55 10.68 -0.33
N SER A 73 6.22 10.53 -0.45
CA SER A 73 5.26 11.56 -0.06
C SER A 73 5.37 11.92 1.43
N VAL A 74 5.54 10.91 2.30
CA VAL A 74 5.76 11.14 3.73
C VAL A 74 7.07 11.89 3.97
N LEU A 75 8.16 11.45 3.34
CA LEU A 75 9.47 12.08 3.51
C LEU A 75 9.50 13.52 2.96
N GLN A 76 8.81 13.79 1.86
CA GLN A 76 8.63 15.14 1.33
C GLN A 76 7.86 16.03 2.30
N THR A 77 6.82 15.49 2.95
CA THR A 77 6.07 16.21 3.99
C THR A 77 6.94 16.51 5.21
N LEU A 78 7.81 15.57 5.61
CA LEU A 78 8.76 15.78 6.69
C LEU A 78 9.79 16.86 6.36
N ALA A 79 10.27 16.92 5.12
CA ALA A 79 11.19 17.95 4.66
C ALA A 79 10.51 19.34 4.60
N ALA A 80 9.25 19.40 4.15
CA ALA A 80 8.47 20.64 4.19
C ALA A 80 8.24 21.10 5.65
N TYR A 81 7.86 20.17 6.53
CA TYR A 81 7.70 20.45 7.95
C TYR A 81 8.99 21.01 8.56
N SER A 82 10.16 20.39 8.32
CA SER A 82 11.41 20.88 8.93
C SER A 82 11.81 22.25 8.42
N ALA A 83 11.58 22.54 7.13
CA ALA A 83 11.81 23.87 6.57
C ALA A 83 11.02 24.97 7.30
N ASP A 84 9.77 24.67 7.67
CA ASP A 84 8.88 25.63 8.34
C ASP A 84 9.02 25.61 9.88
N ASN A 85 9.71 24.61 10.45
CA ASN A 85 9.85 24.41 11.89
C ASN A 85 11.33 24.45 12.34
N ALA A 86 12.04 25.53 12.00
CA ALA A 86 13.41 25.79 12.47
C ALA A 86 14.40 24.64 12.22
N ASP A 87 14.29 24.00 11.06
CA ASP A 87 15.09 22.83 10.64
C ASP A 87 14.89 21.59 11.53
N THR A 88 13.78 21.49 12.26
CA THR A 88 13.53 20.36 13.17
C THR A 88 12.52 19.36 12.63
N HIS A 89 12.78 18.08 12.88
CA HIS A 89 11.80 17.03 12.65
C HIS A 89 10.67 17.07 13.69
N PRO A 90 9.47 16.53 13.36
CA PRO A 90 8.34 16.43 14.28
C PRO A 90 8.71 15.89 15.66
N TYR A 91 8.32 16.64 16.68
CA TYR A 91 8.51 16.28 18.08
C TYR A 91 7.33 16.79 18.89
N LEU A 92 6.65 15.88 19.59
CA LEU A 92 5.48 16.23 20.38
C LEU A 92 5.86 16.47 21.85
N VAL A 93 5.36 17.54 22.44
CA VAL A 93 5.44 17.74 23.89
C VAL A 93 4.16 17.25 24.57
N ALA A 94 4.25 16.93 25.87
CA ALA A 94 3.13 16.35 26.63
C ALA A 94 1.83 17.17 26.57
N GLY A 95 1.93 18.48 26.37
CA GLY A 95 0.77 19.38 26.21
C GLY A 95 0.14 19.38 24.81
N ASP A 96 0.83 18.92 23.77
CA ASP A 96 0.34 19.02 22.38
C ASP A 96 -0.85 18.10 22.07
N LEU A 97 -1.01 17.08 22.92
CA LEU A 97 -2.01 16.04 22.76
C LEU A 97 -3.18 16.17 23.75
N ASP A 98 -3.40 17.31 24.42
CA ASP A 98 -4.58 17.53 25.29
C ASP A 98 -4.94 16.38 26.27
N GLY A 99 -3.94 15.64 26.76
CA GLY A 99 -4.13 14.48 27.66
C GLY A 99 -4.45 13.15 26.97
N LEU A 100 -4.41 13.11 25.65
CA LEU A 100 -4.66 11.92 24.81
C LEU A 100 -3.47 10.96 24.74
N SER A 101 -2.30 11.41 25.20
CA SER A 101 -1.14 10.54 25.35
C SER A 101 -1.35 9.54 26.49
N PRO A 102 -1.16 8.23 26.25
CA PRO A 102 -1.23 7.22 27.31
C PRO A 102 -0.09 7.35 28.33
N SER A 103 1.00 8.05 28.00
CA SER A 103 2.01 8.49 28.97
C SER A 103 2.13 10.02 28.96
N PRO A 104 1.31 10.74 29.74
CA PRO A 104 1.34 12.20 29.81
C PRO A 104 2.56 12.72 30.58
N ARG A 105 3.43 11.85 31.09
CA ARG A 105 4.61 12.25 31.86
C ARG A 105 5.67 12.79 30.90
N PRO A 106 6.03 14.08 30.97
CA PRO A 106 7.05 14.64 30.12
C PRO A 106 8.40 13.96 30.40
N ILE A 107 9.13 13.63 29.34
CA ILE A 107 10.48 13.10 29.42
C ILE A 107 11.44 14.19 28.96
N GLY A 108 12.46 14.44 29.78
CA GLY A 108 13.53 15.37 29.44
C GLY A 108 13.18 16.86 29.58
N PRO A 109 14.16 17.74 29.30
CA PRO A 109 14.06 19.19 29.50
C PRO A 109 13.07 19.86 28.54
N HIS A 110 12.75 19.22 27.41
CA HIS A 110 11.82 19.75 26.41
C HIS A 110 10.37 19.34 26.63
N ARG A 111 10.06 18.68 27.76
CA ARG A 111 8.73 18.16 28.07
C ARG A 111 8.17 17.22 26.99
N GLY A 112 9.05 16.50 26.28
CA GLY A 112 8.65 15.59 25.21
C GLY A 112 7.80 14.43 25.71
N LEU A 113 7.01 13.86 24.81
CA LEU A 113 6.39 12.56 25.05
C LEU A 113 7.44 11.46 25.24
N SER A 114 7.00 10.32 25.79
CA SER A 114 7.86 9.14 25.87
C SER A 114 8.33 8.73 24.47
N PRO A 115 9.54 8.16 24.31
CA PRO A 115 10.00 7.68 23.02
C PRO A 115 8.98 6.77 22.31
N ARG A 116 8.31 5.87 23.06
CA ARG A 116 7.24 5.03 22.53
C ARG A 116 6.09 5.85 21.92
N ASP A 117 5.71 6.95 22.55
CA ASP A 117 4.64 7.81 22.07
C ASP A 117 5.10 8.71 20.92
N GLN A 118 6.35 9.20 20.95
CA GLN A 118 6.95 9.93 19.82
C GLN A 118 6.93 9.08 18.56
N VAL A 119 7.44 7.86 18.66
CA VAL A 119 7.48 6.84 17.59
C VAL A 119 6.12 6.63 16.94
N ARG A 120 5.04 6.68 17.72
CA ARG A 120 3.68 6.39 17.26
C ARG A 120 2.90 7.60 16.77
N TYR A 121 3.05 8.74 17.45
CA TYR A 121 2.18 9.89 17.25
C TYR A 121 2.86 11.06 16.55
N TRP A 122 4.15 10.94 16.16
CA TRP A 122 4.90 11.97 15.40
C TRP A 122 4.08 12.59 14.25
N ALA A 123 3.29 11.76 13.57
CA ALA A 123 2.48 12.15 12.43
C ALA A 123 1.42 13.20 12.77
N THR A 124 1.02 13.32 14.05
CA THR A 124 0.11 14.38 14.51
C THR A 124 0.64 15.77 14.16
N ALA A 125 1.93 16.02 14.40
CA ALA A 125 2.55 17.30 14.08
C ALA A 125 2.65 17.51 12.56
N ALA A 126 3.04 16.47 11.81
CA ALA A 126 3.14 16.53 10.35
C ALA A 126 1.77 16.73 9.68
N VAL A 127 0.71 16.13 10.20
CA VAL A 127 -0.66 16.26 9.66
C VAL A 127 -1.29 17.61 9.99
N ARG A 128 -0.99 18.19 11.16
CA ARG A 128 -1.43 19.57 11.47
C ARG A 128 -0.83 20.57 10.48
N HIS A 129 0.37 20.30 10.00
CA HIS A 129 1.03 21.07 8.95
C HIS A 129 0.48 20.76 7.54
N SER A 130 0.31 19.47 7.23
CA SER A 130 -0.06 18.94 5.92
C SER A 130 -1.19 17.90 6.04
N PRO A 131 -2.46 18.36 6.09
CA PRO A 131 -3.62 17.48 6.35
C PRO A 131 -3.80 16.34 5.35
N GLU A 132 -3.35 16.52 4.10
CA GLU A 132 -3.38 15.53 3.03
C GLU A 132 -2.59 14.26 3.35
N LEU A 133 -1.56 14.37 4.21
CA LEU A 133 -0.73 13.24 4.64
C LEU A 133 -1.57 12.13 5.30
N ARG A 134 -2.71 12.46 5.90
CA ARG A 134 -3.62 11.48 6.53
C ARG A 134 -4.02 10.35 5.59
N ALA A 135 -4.25 10.65 4.31
CA ALA A 135 -4.65 9.63 3.34
C ALA A 135 -3.53 8.61 3.07
N VAL A 136 -2.27 9.03 3.20
CA VAL A 136 -1.09 8.19 2.98
C VAL A 136 -0.79 7.34 4.21
N LEU A 137 -1.01 7.88 5.40
CA LEU A 137 -0.77 7.18 6.67
C LEU A 137 -1.79 6.08 6.96
N TYR A 138 -2.96 6.12 6.31
CA TYR A 138 -4.06 5.14 6.47
C TYR A 138 -4.65 4.73 5.11
N PRO A 139 -3.98 3.84 4.35
CA PRO A 139 -4.66 3.14 3.26
C PRO A 139 -5.83 2.33 3.81
N GLU A 140 -7.01 2.54 3.22
CA GLU A 140 -8.19 1.68 3.38
C GLU A 140 -8.72 1.55 4.82
N ARG A 141 -9.82 2.29 5.08
CA ARG A 141 -10.51 2.38 6.38
C ARG A 141 -10.86 1.04 7.04
N GLU A 142 -10.94 -0.04 6.26
CA GLU A 142 -11.33 -1.38 6.73
C GLU A 142 -10.29 -2.06 7.61
N HIS A 143 -9.00 -1.76 7.44
CA HIS A 143 -7.94 -2.51 8.11
C HIS A 143 -7.76 -2.15 9.58
N TRP A 144 -8.00 -0.88 9.94
CA TRP A 144 -7.78 -0.36 11.29
C TRP A 144 -8.80 0.71 11.70
N PRO A 145 -10.12 0.41 11.66
CA PRO A 145 -11.16 1.38 11.97
C PRO A 145 -11.00 1.96 13.39
N ALA A 146 -10.61 1.14 14.36
CA ALA A 146 -10.39 1.56 15.75
C ALA A 146 -9.22 2.55 15.92
N PHE A 147 -8.19 2.49 15.07
CA PHE A 147 -7.11 3.49 15.10
C PHE A 147 -7.61 4.81 14.56
N ARG A 148 -8.25 4.80 13.40
CA ARG A 148 -8.75 6.01 12.76
C ARG A 148 -9.82 6.69 13.61
N ASP A 149 -10.76 5.97 14.20
CA ASP A 149 -11.86 6.56 14.98
C ASP A 149 -11.35 7.12 16.32
N ARG A 150 -10.34 6.49 16.93
CA ARG A 150 -9.63 7.04 18.10
C ARG A 150 -8.87 8.31 17.72
N ASP A 151 -8.21 8.32 16.56
CA ASP A 151 -7.39 9.44 16.09
C ASP A 151 -8.26 10.63 15.60
N ASP A 152 -9.34 10.37 14.87
CA ASP A 152 -10.34 11.35 14.41
C ASP A 152 -11.09 11.99 15.61
N GLY A 153 -11.44 11.22 16.64
CA GLY A 153 -12.16 11.71 17.82
C GLY A 153 -11.27 12.42 18.85
N ALA A 154 -9.96 12.15 18.83
CA ALA A 154 -9.00 12.71 19.76
C ALA A 154 -8.17 13.86 19.15
N GLY A 155 -7.97 13.93 17.83
CA GLY A 155 -7.05 14.92 17.26
C GLY A 155 -5.57 14.54 17.41
N VAL A 156 -5.31 13.25 17.65
CA VAL A 156 -4.02 12.60 17.42
C VAL A 156 -4.02 11.95 16.05
N THR A 157 -2.84 11.74 15.48
CA THR A 157 -2.67 10.93 14.28
C THR A 157 -1.60 9.89 14.54
N GLY A 158 -2.03 8.65 14.71
CA GLY A 158 -1.16 7.48 14.61
C GLY A 158 -0.98 7.04 13.15
N GLY A 159 -0.61 5.78 12.93
CA GLY A 159 -0.56 5.20 11.59
C GLY A 159 0.24 3.92 11.54
N SER A 160 0.34 3.32 10.35
CA SER A 160 1.26 2.23 10.07
C SER A 160 2.72 2.68 9.98
N PHE A 161 2.94 3.97 9.71
CA PHE A 161 4.25 4.58 9.63
C PHE A 161 4.77 4.91 11.01
N ILE A 162 5.89 4.29 11.35
CA ILE A 162 6.53 4.40 12.65
C ILE A 162 7.80 5.23 12.52
N ALA A 163 7.94 6.25 13.35
CA ALA A 163 9.15 7.07 13.41
C ALA A 163 10.28 6.36 14.16
N THR A 164 11.51 6.70 13.81
CA THR A 164 12.71 6.24 14.52
C THR A 164 13.21 7.33 15.47
N ALA A 165 14.09 6.93 16.40
CA ALA A 165 14.78 7.88 17.28
C ALA A 165 15.54 8.98 16.54
N THR A 166 15.89 8.78 15.26
CA THR A 166 16.51 9.79 14.39
C THR A 166 15.71 11.10 14.33
N MET A 167 14.40 11.08 14.57
CA MET A 167 13.58 12.31 14.54
C MET A 167 13.56 13.05 15.88
N PHE A 168 13.77 12.37 17.00
CA PHE A 168 13.48 12.89 18.35
C PHE A 168 14.61 12.64 19.36
N ALA A 169 15.83 12.39 18.90
CA ALA A 169 16.98 12.20 19.76
C ALA A 169 18.24 12.91 19.23
N ALA A 170 18.93 13.61 20.13
CA ALA A 170 20.21 14.26 19.88
C ALA A 170 21.29 13.23 19.46
N PRO A 171 22.34 13.63 18.73
CA PRO A 171 23.43 12.73 18.37
C PRO A 171 24.05 11.97 19.56
N GLU A 172 24.12 12.60 20.72
CA GLU A 172 24.66 12.05 21.96
C GLU A 172 23.83 10.87 22.51
N TYR A 173 22.56 10.76 22.13
CA TYR A 173 21.70 9.62 22.48
C TYR A 173 22.23 8.29 21.95
N PHE A 174 22.89 8.34 20.79
CA PHE A 174 23.36 7.18 20.05
C PHE A 174 24.82 6.83 20.37
N SER A 175 25.54 7.69 21.10
CA SER A 175 26.94 7.49 21.45
C SER A 175 27.14 6.20 22.25
N GLU A 176 28.13 5.39 21.90
CA GLU A 176 28.51 4.21 22.69
C GLU A 176 29.08 4.58 24.07
N THR A 177 29.81 5.70 24.13
CA THR A 177 30.57 6.13 25.31
C THR A 177 29.77 7.02 26.26
N THR A 178 28.64 7.57 25.80
CA THR A 178 27.78 8.47 26.59
C THR A 178 26.45 7.77 26.91
N PRO A 179 26.10 7.57 28.18
CA PRO A 179 24.81 6.98 28.54
C PRO A 179 23.63 7.83 28.06
N PRO A 180 22.51 7.23 27.63
CA PRO A 180 21.29 7.97 27.32
C PRO A 180 20.80 8.77 28.53
N ALA A 181 20.54 10.06 28.33
CA ALA A 181 19.96 10.94 29.34
C ALA A 181 18.64 11.53 28.83
N PRO A 182 17.69 11.89 29.72
CA PRO A 182 16.47 12.58 29.31
C PRO A 182 16.72 13.86 28.51
N SER A 183 17.86 14.55 28.73
CA SER A 183 18.30 15.71 27.94
C SER A 183 18.59 15.42 26.48
N HIS A 184 18.86 14.16 26.12
CA HIS A 184 19.12 13.79 24.74
C HIS A 184 17.83 13.63 23.92
N LEU A 185 16.66 13.49 24.56
CA LEU A 185 15.38 13.37 23.87
C LEU A 185 14.84 14.76 23.52
N ARG A 186 14.99 15.15 22.25
CA ARG A 186 14.67 16.49 21.74
C ARG A 186 14.40 16.44 20.23
N PRO A 187 13.75 17.44 19.64
CA PRO A 187 13.66 17.52 18.18
C PRO A 187 15.06 17.46 17.56
N THR A 188 15.22 16.57 16.59
CA THR A 188 16.46 16.44 15.81
C THR A 188 16.44 17.45 14.68
N ARG A 189 17.57 18.14 14.46
CA ARG A 189 17.69 19.05 13.32
C ARG A 189 18.16 18.31 12.09
N THR A 190 17.66 18.66 10.90
CA THR A 190 18.10 18.02 9.65
C THR A 190 19.60 18.23 9.44
N ALA A 191 20.14 19.40 9.80
CA ALA A 191 21.58 19.68 9.75
C ALA A 191 22.46 18.81 10.68
N GLU A 192 21.88 18.13 11.67
CA GLU A 192 22.62 17.22 12.57
C GLU A 192 22.84 15.82 11.96
N ILE A 193 22.20 15.54 10.82
CA ILE A 193 22.22 14.25 10.14
C ILE A 193 23.32 14.26 9.06
N ALA A 194 24.52 13.79 9.40
CA ALA A 194 25.68 13.87 8.49
C ALA A 194 25.61 12.93 7.28
N PHE A 195 24.88 11.81 7.39
CA PHE A 195 24.77 10.78 6.36
C PHE A 195 23.30 10.41 6.08
N PRO A 196 22.52 11.32 5.47
CA PRO A 196 21.07 11.21 5.45
C PRO A 196 20.53 9.94 4.76
N ALA A 197 21.22 9.44 3.72
CA ALA A 197 20.88 8.17 3.05
C ALA A 197 21.06 6.92 3.92
N ALA A 198 21.85 7.03 5.00
CA ALA A 198 22.11 5.95 5.96
C ALA A 198 21.38 6.17 7.28
N LYS A 199 20.36 7.03 7.31
CA LYS A 199 19.63 7.39 8.53
C LYS A 199 18.14 7.27 8.27
N MET A 200 17.56 6.23 8.85
CA MET A 200 16.13 5.97 8.71
C MET A 200 15.34 6.97 9.56
N LEU A 201 14.34 7.63 8.97
CA LEU A 201 13.41 8.51 9.67
C LEU A 201 12.12 7.77 10.04
N VAL A 202 11.57 7.01 9.08
CA VAL A 202 10.28 6.33 9.22
C VAL A 202 10.31 4.96 8.54
N TYR A 203 9.46 4.05 8.97
CA TYR A 203 9.22 2.78 8.27
C TYR A 203 7.76 2.35 8.35
N ASP A 204 7.28 1.60 7.36
CA ASP A 204 5.94 1.00 7.38
C ASP A 204 5.96 -0.29 8.21
N TRP A 205 5.54 -0.23 9.47
CA TRP A 205 5.59 -1.39 10.35
C TRP A 205 4.68 -2.53 9.89
N SER A 206 3.45 -2.20 9.49
CA SER A 206 2.47 -3.17 9.01
C SER A 206 2.49 -3.32 7.48
N SER A 207 3.24 -2.46 6.77
CA SER A 207 3.42 -2.55 5.31
C SER A 207 2.10 -2.60 4.58
N VAL A 208 1.16 -1.77 5.03
CA VAL A 208 -0.25 -1.76 4.62
C VAL A 208 -0.43 -1.48 3.12
N TRP A 209 0.49 -0.75 2.51
CA TRP A 209 0.49 -0.51 1.06
C TRP A 209 1.08 -1.67 0.25
N LEU A 210 1.80 -2.57 0.92
CA LEU A 210 2.57 -3.63 0.29
C LEU A 210 1.92 -5.02 0.47
N ASN A 211 1.43 -5.30 1.66
CA ASN A 211 0.91 -6.60 2.07
C ASN A 211 -0.62 -6.54 2.24
N ARG A 212 -1.34 -7.63 1.94
CA ARG A 212 -2.77 -7.71 2.31
C ARG A 212 -2.91 -8.00 3.80
N GLN A 213 -4.06 -7.68 4.39
CA GLN A 213 -4.37 -8.02 5.79
C GLN A 213 -4.04 -9.46 6.17
N ARG A 214 -4.43 -10.40 5.31
CA ARG A 214 -4.14 -11.84 5.51
C ARG A 214 -2.64 -12.15 5.57
N ASP A 215 -1.83 -11.39 4.85
CA ASP A 215 -0.38 -11.56 4.86
C ASP A 215 0.21 -11.00 6.17
N ILE A 216 -0.34 -9.89 6.69
CA ILE A 216 0.06 -9.25 7.97
C ILE A 216 -0.19 -10.16 9.17
N ASP A 217 -1.36 -10.81 9.22
CA ASP A 217 -1.78 -11.62 10.37
C ASP A 217 -1.14 -13.01 10.41
N ALA A 218 -0.47 -13.45 9.34
CA ALA A 218 -0.07 -14.85 9.16
C ALA A 218 1.45 -15.08 8.91
N ASP A 219 2.24 -14.05 8.63
CA ASP A 219 3.60 -14.24 8.13
C ASP A 219 4.65 -13.41 8.90
N THR A 220 5.75 -14.06 9.32
CA THR A 220 6.93 -13.41 9.89
C THR A 220 7.91 -12.91 8.83
N ASN A 221 7.62 -13.17 7.54
CA ASN A 221 8.50 -12.93 6.41
C ASN A 221 8.16 -11.65 5.61
N LEU A 222 7.43 -10.73 6.23
CA LEU A 222 6.91 -9.53 5.58
C LEU A 222 8.04 -8.61 5.13
N ARG A 223 7.94 -8.15 3.88
CA ARG A 223 8.77 -7.03 3.42
C ARG A 223 8.20 -5.74 3.96
N GLN A 224 9.09 -4.86 4.40
CA GLN A 224 8.79 -3.53 4.87
C GLN A 224 9.39 -2.47 3.95
N THR A 225 8.77 -1.30 3.97
CA THR A 225 9.29 -0.12 3.30
C THR A 225 9.94 0.77 4.36
N TYR A 226 11.12 1.28 4.05
CA TYR A 226 11.93 2.11 4.94
C TYR A 226 12.21 3.43 4.26
N GLY A 227 12.10 4.55 4.99
CA GLY A 227 12.33 5.90 4.50
C GLY A 227 13.50 6.57 5.22
N PHE A 228 14.35 7.23 4.44
CA PHE A 228 15.61 7.80 4.91
C PHE A 228 15.61 9.33 4.89
N ALA A 229 16.55 9.93 5.60
CA ALA A 229 16.65 11.38 5.75
C ALA A 229 17.05 12.12 4.46
N ASP A 230 17.50 11.41 3.43
CA ASP A 230 17.75 11.97 2.09
C ASP A 230 16.50 11.92 1.19
N ALA A 231 15.34 11.64 1.78
CA ALA A 231 14.07 11.40 1.10
C ALA A 231 14.03 10.16 0.18
N SER A 232 15.04 9.28 0.26
CA SER A 232 15.00 7.98 -0.40
C SER A 232 14.16 6.97 0.38
N ALA A 233 13.66 5.96 -0.33
CA ALA A 233 12.91 4.86 0.26
C ALA A 233 13.28 3.55 -0.41
N ILE A 234 13.34 2.47 0.38
CA ILE A 234 13.66 1.12 -0.09
C ILE A 234 12.67 0.12 0.47
N VAL A 235 12.59 -1.05 -0.17
CA VAL A 235 11.86 -2.21 0.33
C VAL A 235 12.84 -3.31 0.67
N ALA A 236 12.83 -3.79 1.91
CA ALA A 236 13.64 -4.92 2.34
C ALA A 236 12.83 -5.85 3.25
N LYS A 237 13.27 -7.11 3.36
CA LYS A 237 12.64 -8.09 4.27
C LYS A 237 13.18 -7.94 5.68
N ASP A 238 14.49 -7.90 5.79
CA ASP A 238 15.23 -7.62 7.00
C ASP A 238 16.14 -6.44 6.68
N LEU A 239 16.04 -5.35 7.46
CA LEU A 239 16.99 -4.26 7.39
C LEU A 239 18.04 -4.50 8.47
N THR A 240 19.11 -5.21 8.11
CA THR A 240 20.24 -5.47 9.01
C THR A 240 21.29 -4.38 8.81
N GLY A 241 21.52 -3.58 9.84
CA GLY A 241 22.58 -2.59 9.90
C GLY A 241 23.14 -2.52 11.33
N PRO A 242 24.35 -1.98 11.52
CA PRO A 242 24.85 -1.70 12.86
C PRO A 242 23.86 -0.79 13.60
N PHE A 243 23.48 -1.21 14.81
CA PHE A 243 22.46 -0.58 15.62
C PHE A 243 22.90 -0.57 17.08
N VAL A 244 22.73 0.58 17.74
CA VAL A 244 22.90 0.70 19.18
C VAL A 244 21.53 0.62 19.84
N GLU A 245 21.17 -0.56 20.34
CA GLU A 245 19.94 -0.74 21.13
C GLU A 245 20.07 -0.01 22.47
N ARG A 246 19.29 1.07 22.64
CA ARG A 246 19.18 1.79 23.92
C ARG A 246 17.80 1.53 24.52
N SER A 247 17.79 0.82 25.65
CA SER A 247 16.65 0.17 26.33
C SER A 247 15.46 1.03 26.76
N THR A 248 15.42 2.33 26.45
CA THR A 248 14.30 3.22 26.80
C THR A 248 13.19 3.26 25.73
N VAL A 249 13.38 2.59 24.59
CA VAL A 249 12.40 2.59 23.49
C VAL A 249 12.07 1.17 23.05
N PHE A 250 11.20 0.50 23.80
CA PHE A 250 10.45 -0.61 23.22
C PHE A 250 9.69 -0.05 21.99
N PHE A 251 9.80 -0.72 20.84
CA PHE A 251 9.18 -0.40 19.54
C PHE A 251 9.94 0.47 18.52
N THR A 252 11.17 0.93 18.77
CA THR A 252 11.98 1.40 17.62
C THR A 252 12.50 0.19 16.87
N ALA A 253 12.01 -0.04 15.65
CA ALA A 253 12.74 -0.94 14.74
C ALA A 253 14.18 -0.43 14.59
N PRO A 254 15.17 -1.33 14.51
CA PRO A 254 16.58 -1.02 14.35
C PRO A 254 16.84 -0.43 12.96
N GLY A 255 16.35 0.78 12.70
CA GLY A 255 16.73 1.51 11.50
C GLY A 255 18.13 2.03 11.67
N HIS A 256 18.96 1.90 10.62
CA HIS A 256 20.32 2.42 10.50
C HIS A 256 20.57 3.68 11.35
N THR A 257 20.90 3.47 12.62
CA THR A 257 21.26 4.49 13.58
C THR A 257 22.55 3.95 14.15
N THR A 258 23.57 4.49 13.54
CA THR A 258 24.93 3.99 13.54
C THR A 258 25.54 4.01 14.95
N THR A 259 26.62 3.28 15.20
CA THR A 259 27.40 3.31 16.45
C THR A 259 27.84 4.72 16.83
N ASP A 260 28.20 5.52 15.82
CA ASP A 260 28.50 6.95 15.94
C ASP A 260 27.25 7.87 15.79
N GLY A 261 26.05 7.29 15.80
CA GLY A 261 24.78 8.02 15.78
C GLY A 261 24.53 8.87 14.55
N LEU A 262 23.77 9.95 14.68
CA LEU A 262 23.44 10.87 13.59
C LEU A 262 24.66 11.45 12.84
N ARG A 263 25.81 11.57 13.54
CA ARG A 263 27.07 12.08 13.00
C ARG A 263 27.92 11.00 12.35
N GLY A 264 27.60 9.73 12.59
CA GLY A 264 28.33 8.57 12.13
C GLY A 264 27.93 8.09 10.73
N ARG A 265 28.90 7.61 9.96
CA ARG A 265 28.61 6.91 8.70
C ARG A 265 28.26 5.44 8.93
N ASP A 266 28.81 4.85 10.00
CA ASP A 266 29.23 3.45 10.14
C ASP A 266 29.84 2.85 8.87
N ARG A 267 30.86 2.02 9.07
CA ARG A 267 31.63 1.41 8.00
C ARG A 267 31.04 0.07 7.57
#